data_AF-A0A090XEZ7-F1
#
_entry.id   AF-A0A090XEZ7-F1
#
_cell.length_a   1.000
_cell.length_b   1.000
_cell.length_c   1.000
_cell.angle_alpha   90.00
_cell.angle_beta   90.00
_cell.angle_gamma   90.00
#
_symmetry.space_group_name_H-M   'P 1'
#
loop_
_entity.id
_entity.type
_entity.pdbx_description
1 polymer ?
#
loop_
_entity_poly.entity_id
_entity_poly.type
_entity_poly.pdbx_seq_one_letter_code
_entity_poly.pdbx_strand_id
1 'polypeptide(L)'
;MHRWKAYREMCEKFIPNSHDLDDQPSLISYMLNILETVNLKPHACEILTKASLAEDLEETIRMNIAVHPVFCLLLPVESRARYKDDLANVIRSYWKQTNDGDPHYYADFVCCPRWKIPDLRKQKINHLNKHNSNSGELDP
;
A
#
# COMPACT_ATOMS: atom_id res chain seq x y z
N MET A 1 -7.42 -5.65 -24.54
CA MET A 1 -6.69 -6.43 -23.52
C MET A 1 -5.17 -6.45 -23.71
N HIS A 2 -4.61 -6.61 -24.92
CA HIS A 2 -3.14 -6.67 -25.12
C HIS A 2 -2.35 -5.47 -24.56
N ARG A 3 -2.90 -4.25 -24.65
CA ARG A 3 -2.25 -3.03 -24.15
C ARG A 3 -2.08 -2.99 -22.62
N TRP A 4 -3.02 -3.59 -21.89
CA TRP A 4 -2.96 -3.68 -20.42
C TRP A 4 -1.95 -4.72 -19.93
N LYS A 5 -1.53 -5.65 -20.80
CA LYS A 5 -0.54 -6.68 -20.46
C LYS A 5 0.82 -6.05 -20.09
N ALA A 6 1.24 -5.01 -20.80
CA ALA A 6 2.47 -4.29 -20.50
C ALA A 6 2.40 -3.59 -19.12
N TYR A 7 1.24 -3.03 -18.76
CA TYR A 7 1.04 -2.43 -17.45
C TYR A 7 0.98 -3.49 -16.34
N ARG A 8 0.35 -4.64 -16.61
CA ARG A 8 0.22 -5.75 -15.64
C ARG A 8 1.56 -6.22 -15.09
N GLU A 9 2.54 -6.51 -15.95
CA GLU A 9 3.86 -7.00 -15.51
C GLU A 9 4.61 -5.99 -14.64
N MET A 10 4.35 -4.70 -14.83
CA MET A 10 4.85 -3.66 -13.95
C MET A 10 4.07 -3.65 -12.63
N CYS A 11 2.73 -3.64 -12.68
CA CYS A 11 1.88 -3.60 -11.50
C CYS A 11 2.10 -4.77 -10.54
N GLU A 12 2.23 -6.00 -11.06
CA GLU A 12 2.38 -7.23 -10.25
C GLU A 12 3.57 -7.15 -9.28
N LYS A 13 4.60 -6.37 -9.58
CA LYS A 13 5.77 -6.19 -8.70
C LYS A 13 5.54 -5.23 -7.54
N PHE A 14 4.53 -4.37 -7.62
CA PHE A 14 4.28 -3.29 -6.65
C PHE A 14 2.93 -3.38 -5.98
N ILE A 15 2.09 -4.36 -6.35
CA ILE A 15 0.87 -4.67 -5.62
C ILE A 15 1.28 -5.40 -4.34
N PRO A 16 1.05 -4.82 -3.15
CA PRO A 16 1.33 -5.52 -1.91
C PRO A 16 0.36 -6.70 -1.76
N ASN A 17 0.82 -7.79 -1.13
CA ASN A 17 -0.02 -8.97 -0.84
C ASN A 17 -1.29 -8.63 -0.03
N SER A 18 -1.34 -7.47 0.64
CA SER A 18 -2.53 -6.98 1.31
C SER A 18 -3.69 -6.67 0.38
N HIS A 19 -3.44 -6.48 -0.92
CA HIS A 19 -4.49 -6.17 -1.90
C HIS A 19 -5.50 -7.32 -2.06
N ASP A 20 -5.05 -8.56 -1.84
CA ASP A 20 -5.90 -9.75 -1.93
C ASP A 20 -6.56 -10.11 -0.57
N LEU A 21 -6.32 -9.32 0.49
CA LEU A 21 -6.92 -9.53 1.80
C LEU A 21 -8.24 -8.76 1.87
N ASP A 22 -9.33 -9.48 2.10
CA ASP A 22 -10.69 -8.93 2.14
C ASP A 22 -11.24 -8.77 3.57
N ASP A 23 -10.61 -9.38 4.58
CA ASP A 23 -11.00 -9.28 5.97
C ASP A 23 -10.11 -8.34 6.80
N GLN A 24 -10.75 -7.56 7.68
CA GLN A 24 -10.05 -6.60 8.55
C GLN A 24 -8.99 -7.26 9.45
N PRO A 25 -9.24 -8.43 10.11
CA PRO A 25 -8.21 -9.10 10.90
C PRO A 25 -6.93 -9.41 10.12
N SER A 26 -7.04 -9.93 8.89
CA SER A 26 -5.89 -10.22 8.04
C SER A 26 -5.14 -8.96 7.64
N LEU A 27 -5.85 -7.87 7.30
CA LEU A 27 -5.24 -6.57 7.00
C LEU A 27 -4.48 -6.01 8.20
N ILE A 28 -5.06 -6.08 9.40
CA ILE A 28 -4.40 -5.66 10.65
C ILE A 28 -3.15 -6.51 10.89
N SER A 29 -3.26 -7.84 10.79
CA SER A 29 -2.13 -8.76 10.97
C SER A 29 -0.98 -8.47 10.00
N TYR A 30 -1.30 -8.27 8.72
CA TYR A 30 -0.34 -7.88 7.69
C TYR A 30 0.40 -6.59 8.06
N MET A 31 -0.34 -5.56 8.47
CA MET A 31 0.24 -4.27 8.85
C MET A 31 1.10 -4.37 10.10
N LEU A 32 0.64 -5.09 11.13
CA LEU A 32 1.43 -5.33 12.34
C LEU A 32 2.75 -6.03 12.02
N ASN A 33 2.75 -7.04 11.13
CA ASN A 33 3.95 -7.73 10.70
C ASN A 33 4.94 -6.77 10.01
N ILE A 34 4.47 -5.91 9.10
CA ILE A 34 5.32 -4.88 8.47
C ILE A 34 5.94 -3.97 9.52
N LEU A 35 5.14 -3.48 10.46
CA LEU A 35 5.60 -2.55 11.50
C LEU A 35 6.63 -3.21 12.41
N GLU A 36 6.46 -4.50 12.71
CA GLU A 36 7.43 -5.28 13.46
C GLU A 36 8.77 -5.41 12.72
N THR A 37 8.79 -5.52 11.38
CA THR A 37 10.06 -5.57 10.61
C THR A 37 10.93 -4.32 10.80
N VAL A 38 10.32 -3.18 11.11
CA VAL A 38 11.00 -1.91 11.42
C VAL A 38 11.01 -1.61 12.93
N ASN A 39 10.74 -2.63 13.75
CA ASN A 39 10.66 -2.61 15.21
C ASN A 39 9.69 -1.55 15.77
N LEU A 40 8.66 -1.18 15.01
CA LEU A 40 7.57 -0.34 15.49
C LEU A 40 6.51 -1.22 16.14
N LYS A 41 6.11 -0.86 17.37
CA LYS A 41 5.04 -1.54 18.10
C LYS A 41 3.88 -0.56 18.29
N PRO A 42 2.85 -0.62 17.44
CA PRO A 42 1.68 0.22 17.62
C PRO A 42 0.94 -0.17 18.89
N HIS A 43 0.36 0.81 19.58
CA HIS A 43 -0.51 0.54 20.72
C HIS A 43 -1.87 -0.02 20.30
N ALA A 44 -2.36 0.43 19.14
CA ALA A 44 -3.59 -0.02 18.50
C ALA A 44 -3.40 0.01 16.98
N CYS A 45 -4.10 -0.86 16.27
CA CYS A 45 -4.15 -0.91 14.81
C CYS A 45 -5.59 -1.20 14.40
N GLU A 46 -6.20 -0.25 13.71
CA GLU A 46 -7.61 -0.29 13.34
C GLU A 46 -7.76 -0.02 11.84
N ILE A 47 -8.77 -0.63 11.22
CA ILE A 47 -9.16 -0.36 9.84
C ILE A 47 -10.37 0.57 9.86
N LEU A 48 -10.21 1.75 9.26
CA LEU A 48 -11.30 2.68 9.02
C LEU A 48 -11.72 2.57 7.56
N THR A 49 -12.87 1.94 7.31
CA THR A 49 -13.48 1.90 5.99
C THR A 49 -14.30 3.16 5.78
N LYS A 50 -13.91 3.98 4.79
CA LYS A 50 -14.67 5.17 4.41
C LYS A 50 -15.33 4.94 3.06
N ALA A 51 -16.66 5.04 3.04
CA ALA A 51 -17.40 5.24 1.81
C ALA A 51 -17.23 6.69 1.35
N SER A 52 -16.73 6.88 0.13
CA SER A 52 -16.64 8.18 -0.51
C SER A 52 -17.61 8.21 -1.68
N LEU A 53 -18.46 9.24 -1.76
CA LEU A 53 -19.27 9.47 -2.96
C LEU A 53 -18.35 9.92 -4.09
N ALA A 54 -18.38 9.20 -5.20
CA ALA A 54 -17.90 9.74 -6.46
C ALA A 54 -18.99 10.70 -6.99
N GLU A 55 -18.92 11.97 -6.57
CA GLU A 55 -19.93 12.97 -6.97
C GLU A 55 -19.66 13.51 -8.38
N ASP A 56 -18.40 13.49 -8.81
CA ASP A 56 -17.96 14.02 -10.10
C ASP A 56 -17.00 13.05 -10.80
N LEU A 57 -17.35 12.69 -12.03
CA LEU A 57 -16.60 11.75 -12.88
C LEU A 57 -15.21 12.29 -13.23
N GLU A 58 -15.09 13.57 -13.56
CA GLU A 58 -13.81 14.15 -13.97
C GLU A 58 -12.88 14.33 -12.76
N GLU A 59 -13.42 14.64 -11.59
CA GLU A 59 -12.70 14.64 -10.33
C GLU A 59 -12.24 13.23 -9.94
N THR A 60 -13.09 12.22 -10.16
CA THR A 60 -12.73 10.81 -9.95
C THR A 60 -11.58 10.40 -10.88
N ILE A 61 -11.63 10.78 -12.15
CA ILE A 61 -10.54 10.53 -13.11
C ILE A 61 -9.26 11.24 -12.66
N ARG A 62 -9.36 12.52 -12.27
CA ARG A 62 -8.23 13.35 -11.83
C ARG A 62 -7.53 12.74 -10.62
N MET A 63 -8.31 12.37 -9.60
CA MET A 63 -7.80 11.77 -8.37
C MET A 63 -7.13 10.42 -8.64
N ASN A 64 -7.76 9.55 -9.42
CA ASN A 64 -7.18 8.25 -9.78
C ASN A 64 -5.85 8.43 -10.54
N ILE A 65 -5.77 9.35 -11.51
CA ILE A 65 -4.50 9.63 -12.21
C ILE A 65 -3.42 10.13 -11.24
N ALA A 66 -3.78 10.97 -10.27
CA ALA A 66 -2.82 11.55 -9.33
C ALA A 66 -2.26 10.53 -8.33
N VAL A 67 -3.09 9.58 -7.86
CA VAL A 67 -2.72 8.64 -6.79
C VAL A 67 -2.20 7.30 -7.32
N HIS A 68 -2.42 6.96 -8.60
CA HIS A 68 -2.02 5.65 -9.11
C HIS A 68 -0.48 5.52 -9.19
N PRO A 69 0.16 4.61 -8.44
CA PRO A 69 1.61 4.48 -8.40
C PRO A 69 2.23 4.18 -9.77
N VAL A 70 1.49 3.47 -10.62
CA VAL A 70 1.87 3.16 -12.01
C VAL A 70 2.14 4.42 -12.82
N PHE A 71 1.30 5.45 -12.66
CA PHE A 71 1.43 6.71 -13.37
C PHE A 71 2.67 7.49 -12.93
N CYS A 72 2.90 7.58 -11.61
CA CYS A 72 3.96 8.41 -11.04
C CYS A 72 5.35 7.77 -11.05
N LEU A 73 5.44 6.46 -10.77
CA LEU A 73 6.71 5.80 -10.45
C LEU A 73 7.21 4.84 -11.53
N LEU A 74 6.32 4.20 -12.29
CA LEU A 74 6.68 3.02 -13.08
C LEU A 74 6.70 3.26 -14.59
N LEU A 75 5.93 4.25 -15.06
CA LEU A 75 5.83 4.52 -16.49
C LEU A 75 6.91 5.49 -17.00
N PRO A 76 7.58 5.16 -18.12
CA PRO A 76 8.39 6.11 -18.89
C PRO A 76 7.58 7.34 -19.26
N VAL A 77 8.22 8.51 -19.27
CA VAL A 77 7.54 9.81 -19.46
C VAL A 77 6.73 9.84 -20.76
N GLU A 78 7.29 9.32 -21.85
CA GLU A 78 6.60 9.21 -23.15
C GLU A 78 5.34 8.33 -23.13
N SER A 79 5.18 7.44 -22.16
CA SER A 79 4.02 6.55 -22.04
C SER A 79 2.94 7.10 -21.12
N ARG A 80 3.26 8.11 -20.29
CA ARG A 80 2.36 8.67 -19.28
C ARG A 80 1.12 9.31 -19.87
N ALA A 81 1.25 10.08 -20.95
CA ALA A 81 0.10 10.73 -21.60
C ALA A 81 -0.92 9.69 -22.08
N ARG A 82 -0.45 8.67 -22.80
CA ARG A 82 -1.29 7.57 -23.29
C ARG A 82 -1.94 6.77 -22.17
N TYR A 83 -1.24 6.54 -21.06
CA TYR A 83 -1.81 5.86 -19.90
C TYR A 83 -2.95 6.66 -19.25
N LYS A 84 -2.83 7.99 -19.16
CA LYS A 84 -3.92 8.85 -18.64
C LYS A 84 -5.19 8.68 -19.48
N ASP A 85 -5.04 8.70 -20.81
CA ASP A 85 -6.18 8.54 -21.72
C ASP A 85 -6.81 7.15 -21.58
N ASP A 86 -5.99 6.10 -21.51
CA ASP A 86 -6.46 4.73 -21.32
C ASP A 86 -7.21 4.58 -19.99
N LEU A 87 -6.67 5.10 -18.89
CA LEU A 87 -7.29 5.06 -17.55
C LEU A 87 -8.59 5.85 -17.50
N ALA A 88 -8.60 7.08 -18.05
CA ALA A 88 -9.80 7.90 -18.12
C ALA A 88 -10.92 7.20 -18.91
N ASN A 89 -10.58 6.55 -20.03
CA ASN A 89 -11.55 5.81 -20.83
C ASN A 89 -12.13 4.61 -20.08
N VAL A 90 -11.31 3.89 -19.30
CA VAL A 90 -11.79 2.79 -18.44
C VAL A 90 -12.75 3.33 -17.39
N ILE A 91 -12.37 4.36 -16.64
CA ILE A 91 -13.22 4.96 -15.60
C ILE A 91 -14.55 5.44 -16.19
N ARG A 92 -14.52 6.15 -17.33
CA ARG A 92 -15.75 6.57 -18.04
C ARG A 92 -16.62 5.39 -18.47
N SER A 93 -16.01 4.29 -18.91
CA SER A 93 -16.75 3.10 -19.33
C SER A 93 -17.43 2.39 -18.16
N TYR A 94 -16.78 2.32 -17.00
CA TYR A 94 -17.36 1.79 -15.77
C TYR A 94 -18.46 2.70 -15.25
N TRP A 95 -18.22 4.01 -15.23
CA TRP A 95 -19.20 5.01 -14.79
C TRP A 95 -20.52 4.93 -15.55
N LYS A 96 -20.44 4.75 -16.89
CA LYS A 96 -21.63 4.58 -17.73
C LYS A 96 -22.40 3.29 -17.42
N GLN A 97 -21.73 2.25 -16.94
CA GLN A 97 -22.33 0.97 -16.59
C GLN A 97 -22.98 0.98 -15.20
N THR A 98 -22.50 1.81 -14.28
CA THR A 98 -22.99 1.90 -12.89
C THR A 98 -24.10 2.92 -12.66
N ASN A 99 -24.65 3.54 -13.73
CA ASN A 99 -25.68 4.58 -13.63
C ASN A 99 -27.04 4.15 -13.01
N ASP A 100 -27.16 2.93 -12.47
CA ASP A 100 -28.30 2.47 -11.65
C ASP A 100 -27.92 2.14 -10.18
N GLY A 101 -26.68 2.33 -9.73
CA GLY A 101 -26.29 1.84 -8.40
C GLY A 101 -25.00 2.44 -7.85
N ASP A 102 -25.20 3.17 -6.75
CA ASP A 102 -24.23 3.56 -5.72
C ASP A 102 -22.82 4.02 -6.19
N PRO A 103 -22.56 5.34 -6.25
CA PRO A 103 -21.26 5.89 -6.63
C PRO A 103 -20.20 5.77 -5.52
N HIS A 104 -20.44 4.98 -4.48
CA HIS A 104 -19.48 4.77 -3.41
C HIS A 104 -18.26 3.97 -3.87
N TYR A 105 -17.07 4.58 -3.77
CA TYR A 105 -15.82 3.82 -3.65
C TYR A 105 -15.43 3.74 -2.18
N TYR A 106 -15.01 2.55 -1.75
CA TYR A 106 -14.57 2.30 -0.38
C TYR A 106 -13.05 2.39 -0.33
N ALA A 107 -12.55 3.12 0.68
CA ALA A 107 -11.14 3.17 0.98
C ALA A 107 -10.92 2.72 2.44
N ASP A 108 -10.04 1.73 2.61
CA ASP A 108 -9.61 1.27 3.92
C ASP A 108 -8.36 2.02 4.35
N PHE A 109 -8.46 2.70 5.48
CA PHE A 109 -7.34 3.39 6.11
C PHE A 109 -6.87 2.61 7.33
N VAL A 110 -5.63 2.14 7.29
CA VAL A 110 -4.98 1.55 8.47
C VAL A 110 -4.53 2.68 9.38
N CYS A 111 -5.09 2.75 10.58
CA CYS A 111 -4.80 3.77 11.56
C CYS A 111 -4.07 3.18 12.77
N CYS A 112 -2.85 3.67 13.00
CA CYS A 112 -2.02 3.28 14.14
C CYS A 112 -1.66 4.53 14.97
N PRO A 113 -2.54 4.99 15.88
CA PRO A 113 -2.47 6.32 16.47
C PRO A 113 -1.34 6.55 17.48
N ARG A 114 -0.49 5.54 17.76
CA ARG A 114 0.67 5.70 18.66
C ARG A 114 1.72 4.63 18.46
N TRP A 115 2.98 5.05 18.31
CA TRP A 115 4.14 4.18 18.19
C TRP A 115 5.03 4.33 19.43
N LYS A 116 5.48 3.22 20.02
CA LYS A 116 6.70 3.28 20.83
C LYS A 116 7.88 3.26 19.87
N ILE A 117 8.56 4.40 19.69
CA ILE A 117 9.87 4.42 19.02
C ILE A 117 10.83 3.67 19.96
N PRO A 118 11.43 2.56 19.53
CA PRO A 118 12.44 1.88 20.31
C PRO A 118 13.61 2.84 20.54
N ASP A 119 14.12 2.89 21.77
CA ASP A 119 15.33 3.66 22.07
C ASP A 119 16.49 3.07 21.25
N LEU A 120 16.84 3.73 20.13
CA LEU A 120 17.86 3.30 19.17
C LEU A 120 19.23 3.08 19.85
N ARG A 121 19.44 3.67 21.03
CA ARG A 121 20.63 3.44 21.87
C ARG A 121 20.70 2.02 22.45
N LYS A 122 19.57 1.37 22.73
CA LYS A 122 19.54 0.01 23.30
C LYS A 122 19.72 -1.09 22.25
N GLN A 123 19.31 -0.86 21.00
CA GLN A 123 19.52 -1.83 19.91
C GLN A 123 20.99 -1.96 19.51
N LYS A 124 21.73 -0.84 19.50
CA LYS A 124 23.17 -0.85 19.18
C LYS A 124 23.99 -1.67 20.20
N ILE A 125 23.60 -1.61 21.47
CA ILE A 125 24.23 -2.37 22.56
C ILE A 125 23.96 -3.87 22.43
N ASN A 126 22.75 -4.28 22.05
CA ASN A 126 22.43 -5.71 21.86
C ASN A 126 23.14 -6.33 20.65
N HIS A 127 23.36 -5.58 19.56
CA HIS A 127 24.16 -6.06 18.43
C HIS A 127 25.65 -6.18 18.77
N LEU A 128 26.20 -5.27 19.58
CA LEU A 128 27.57 -5.36 20.09
C LEU A 128 27.75 -6.52 21.08
N ASN A 129 26.78 -6.76 21.95
CA ASN A 129 26.84 -7.86 22.91
C ASN A 129 26.68 -9.24 22.23
N LYS A 130 25.81 -9.39 21.22
CA LYS A 130 25.71 -10.64 20.44
C LYS A 130 27.01 -11.01 19.72
N HIS A 131 27.81 -10.03 19.29
CA HIS A 131 29.12 -10.30 18.69
C HIS A 131 30.18 -10.71 19.73
N ASN A 132 30.09 -10.20 20.96
CA ASN A 132 31.04 -10.52 22.04
C ASN A 132 30.71 -11.82 22.80
N SER A 133 29.48 -12.34 22.69
CA SER A 133 29.09 -13.61 23.33
C SER A 133 29.51 -14.86 22.55
N ASN A 134 29.99 -14.72 21.31
CA ASN A 134 30.40 -15.85 20.45
C ASN A 134 31.92 -16.10 20.40
N SER A 135 32.71 -15.40 21.23
CA SER A 135 34.19 -15.49 21.19
C SER A 135 34.83 -16.00 22.49
N GLY A 136 34.11 -16.77 23.31
CA GLY A 136 34.62 -17.19 24.62
C GLY A 136 34.09 -18.53 25.08
N GLU A 137 34.22 -19.57 24.27
CA GLU A 137 34.12 -20.95 24.76
C GLU A 137 35.10 -21.82 23.98
N LEU A 138 36.30 -21.98 24.54
CA LEU A 138 37.21 -23.12 24.38
C LEU A 138 38.18 -23.06 25.57
N ASP A 139 37.71 -23.56 26.71
CA ASP A 139 38.53 -24.12 27.80
C ASP A 139 38.68 -25.64 27.55
N PRO A 140 39.59 -26.38 28.23
CA PRO A 140 40.76 -25.97 29.01
C PRO A 140 42.10 -26.54 28.45
#